data_AF-A0A2U1MEW6-F1
#
_entry.id   AF-A0A2U1MEW6-F1
#
_cell.length_a   1.000
_cell.length_b   1.000
_cell.length_c   1.000
_cell.angle_alpha   90.00
_cell.angle_beta   90.00
_cell.angle_gamma   90.00
#
_symmetry.space_group_name_H-M   'P 1'
#
loop_
_entity.id
_entity.type
_entity.pdbx_description
1 polymer ?
#
loop_
_entity_poly.entity_id
_entity_poly.type
_entity_poly.pdbx_seq_one_letter_code
_entity_poly.pdbx_strand_id
1 'polypeptide(L)'
;MKLQRDILVFFLLFVLVEMVMSTKLVNHSPRPIGDRLVEFSSSYCLSWRLAVEANNIKGWRTVPIQCLRHVEAYILGGQYDSDLNLIVDQISSYIDEIDVSDDGLDAWVLDVDDTCLSNIFYYEGKRFGGDPYDPQAFKEWASRGICPAIPPILRLFVKLIQRGFKVFLISGRDETTFGQTTLYNLHFQGFFGFERLILR
;
A
#
# COMPACT_ATOMS: atom_id res chain seq x y z
N MET A 1 -28.96 -24.97 24.61
CA MET A 1 -27.57 -25.45 24.66
C MET A 1 -27.26 -26.67 23.79
N LYS A 2 -28.11 -27.72 23.68
CA LYS A 2 -27.83 -28.85 22.76
C LYS A 2 -27.80 -28.43 21.29
N LEU A 3 -28.79 -27.65 20.85
CA LEU A 3 -28.91 -27.19 19.46
C LEU A 3 -27.71 -26.34 18.98
N GLN A 4 -27.15 -25.48 19.83
CA GLN A 4 -25.94 -24.69 19.50
C GLN A 4 -24.67 -25.55 19.39
N ARG A 5 -24.54 -26.60 20.21
CA ARG A 5 -23.42 -27.53 20.14
C ARG A 5 -23.48 -28.36 18.87
N ASP A 6 -24.67 -28.80 18.48
CA ASP A 6 -24.86 -29.61 17.28
C ASP A 6 -24.59 -28.77 16.01
N ILE A 7 -25.01 -27.50 15.98
CA ILE A 7 -24.68 -26.56 14.88
C ILE A 7 -23.16 -26.32 14.78
N LEU A 8 -22.47 -26.12 15.91
CA LEU A 8 -21.02 -25.90 15.93
C LEU A 8 -20.25 -27.13 15.43
N VAL A 9 -20.70 -28.34 15.81
CA VAL A 9 -20.11 -29.61 15.35
C VAL A 9 -20.32 -29.80 13.85
N PHE A 10 -21.51 -29.48 13.33
CA PHE A 10 -21.77 -29.51 11.89
C PHE A 10 -20.92 -28.50 11.11
N PHE A 11 -20.72 -27.31 11.65
CA PHE A 11 -19.87 -26.28 11.03
C PHE A 11 -18.40 -26.71 10.99
N LEU A 12 -17.88 -27.27 12.09
CA LEU A 12 -16.51 -27.80 12.15
C LEU A 12 -16.29 -28.99 11.22
N LEU A 13 -17.28 -29.89 11.11
CA LEU A 13 -17.26 -31.00 10.14
C LEU A 13 -17.26 -30.50 8.70
N PHE A 14 -18.03 -29.46 8.39
CA PHE A 14 -18.08 -28.89 7.04
C PHE A 14 -16.74 -28.25 6.64
N VAL A 15 -16.11 -27.49 7.55
CA VAL A 15 -14.76 -26.91 7.34
C VAL A 15 -13.70 -28.00 7.15
N LEU A 16 -13.78 -29.10 7.91
CA LEU A 16 -12.86 -30.23 7.76
C LEU A 16 -13.06 -30.96 6.42
N VAL A 17 -14.30 -31.12 5.95
CA VAL A 17 -14.60 -31.76 4.65
C VAL A 17 -14.11 -30.89 3.48
N GLU A 18 -14.31 -29.57 3.53
CA GLU A 18 -13.75 -28.62 2.55
C GLU A 18 -12.21 -28.68 2.48
N MET A 19 -11.53 -28.81 3.64
CA MET A 19 -10.08 -29.00 3.70
C MET A 19 -9.62 -30.33 3.09
N VAL A 20 -10.36 -31.42 3.34
CA VAL A 20 -10.00 -32.76 2.83
C VAL A 20 -10.22 -32.84 1.31
N MET A 21 -11.28 -32.23 0.79
CA MET A 21 -11.59 -32.21 -0.66
C MET A 21 -10.72 -31.21 -1.45
N SER A 22 -10.05 -30.28 -0.77
CA SER A 22 -9.05 -29.39 -1.39
C SER A 22 -7.67 -30.02 -1.56
N THR A 23 -7.49 -31.31 -1.25
CA THR A 23 -6.29 -32.05 -1.67
C THR A 23 -6.35 -32.34 -3.17
N LYS A 24 -6.13 -31.29 -3.99
CA LYS A 24 -5.73 -31.51 -5.38
C LYS A 24 -4.45 -32.35 -5.35
N LEU A 25 -4.53 -33.60 -5.79
CA LEU A 25 -3.35 -34.37 -6.17
C LEU A 25 -2.69 -33.65 -7.34
N VAL A 26 -1.79 -32.73 -7.03
CA VAL A 26 -0.89 -32.12 -8.01
C VAL A 26 0.06 -33.23 -8.45
N ASN A 27 -0.14 -33.75 -9.66
CA ASN A 27 0.84 -34.60 -10.34
C ASN A 27 2.11 -33.77 -10.58
N HIS A 28 3.01 -33.76 -9.61
CA HIS A 28 4.33 -33.18 -9.78
C HIS A 28 5.22 -34.15 -10.54
N SER A 29 5.33 -33.94 -11.86
CA SER A 29 6.55 -34.32 -12.56
C SER A 29 7.74 -33.66 -11.82
N PRO A 30 8.84 -34.38 -11.54
CA PRO A 30 9.94 -33.79 -10.78
C PRO A 30 10.61 -32.70 -11.60
N ARG A 31 10.23 -31.44 -11.32
CA ARG A 31 10.92 -30.26 -11.84
C ARG A 31 12.36 -30.23 -11.33
N PRO A 32 13.31 -29.70 -12.13
CA PRO A 32 14.69 -29.51 -11.70
C PRO A 32 14.75 -28.76 -10.37
N ILE A 33 15.74 -29.08 -9.54
CA ILE A 33 15.89 -28.50 -8.19
C ILE A 33 15.95 -26.95 -8.25
N GLY A 34 16.56 -26.40 -9.32
CA GLY A 34 16.60 -24.95 -9.56
C GLY A 34 15.21 -24.33 -9.71
N ASP A 35 14.31 -24.96 -10.48
CA ASP A 35 12.95 -24.45 -10.69
C ASP A 35 12.12 -24.51 -9.40
N ARG A 36 12.31 -25.55 -8.57
CA ARG A 36 11.59 -25.65 -7.27
C ARG A 36 12.05 -24.59 -6.27
N LEU A 37 13.34 -24.26 -6.23
CA LEU A 37 13.86 -23.22 -5.36
C LEU A 37 13.37 -21.83 -5.79
N VAL A 38 13.30 -21.58 -7.09
CA VAL A 38 12.73 -20.34 -7.65
C VAL A 38 11.23 -20.24 -7.33
N GLU A 39 10.46 -21.32 -7.53
CA GLU A 39 9.03 -21.38 -7.24
C GLU A 39 8.73 -21.23 -5.74
N PHE A 40 9.49 -21.89 -4.87
CA PHE A 40 9.39 -21.75 -3.42
C PHE A 40 9.71 -20.32 -2.96
N SER A 41 10.77 -19.71 -3.52
CA SER A 41 11.13 -18.33 -3.20
C SER A 41 10.04 -17.34 -3.66
N SER A 42 9.44 -17.56 -4.83
CA SER A 42 8.31 -16.76 -5.33
C SER A 42 7.08 -16.87 -4.44
N SER A 43 6.72 -18.09 -3.99
CA SER A 43 5.56 -18.31 -3.11
C SER A 43 5.74 -17.70 -1.72
N TYR A 44 6.97 -17.77 -1.17
CA TYR A 44 7.29 -17.13 0.10
C TYR A 44 7.15 -15.61 0.01
N CYS A 45 7.67 -14.99 -1.05
CA CYS A 45 7.66 -13.53 -1.17
C CYS A 45 6.27 -12.93 -1.38
N LEU A 46 5.38 -13.65 -2.08
CA LEU A 46 3.96 -13.31 -2.13
C LEU A 46 3.33 -13.33 -0.73
N SER A 47 3.55 -14.39 0.03
CA SER A 47 3.05 -14.53 1.40
C SER A 47 3.63 -13.47 2.33
N TRP A 48 4.92 -13.16 2.19
CA TRP A 48 5.60 -12.13 2.96
C TRP A 48 5.02 -10.74 2.69
N ARG A 49 4.84 -10.35 1.42
CA ARG A 49 4.20 -9.07 1.06
C ARG A 49 2.80 -8.99 1.67
N LEU A 50 1.96 -10.00 1.46
CA LEU A 50 0.61 -10.02 2.03
C LEU A 50 0.63 -9.91 3.56
N ALA A 51 1.54 -10.60 4.24
CA ALA A 51 1.67 -10.52 5.69
C ALA A 51 2.16 -9.15 6.18
N VAL A 52 2.97 -8.43 5.40
CA VAL A 52 3.36 -7.03 5.68
C VAL A 52 2.16 -6.10 5.51
N GLU A 53 1.45 -6.17 4.37
CA GLU A 53 0.26 -5.34 4.10
C GLU A 53 -0.85 -5.56 5.12
N ALA A 54 -1.06 -6.82 5.56
CA ALA A 54 -2.01 -7.18 6.60
C ALA A 54 -1.49 -6.91 8.03
N ASN A 55 -0.33 -6.28 8.18
CA ASN A 55 0.28 -5.93 9.47
C ASN A 55 0.53 -7.14 10.39
N ASN A 56 0.73 -8.34 9.82
CA ASN A 56 1.10 -9.57 10.53
C ASN A 56 2.62 -9.66 10.75
N ILE A 57 3.43 -9.09 9.86
CA ILE A 57 4.88 -8.94 10.00
C ILE A 57 5.20 -7.45 10.19
N LYS A 58 5.85 -7.11 11.32
CA LYS A 58 6.15 -5.72 11.72
C LYS A 58 7.64 -5.54 12.00
N GLY A 59 8.09 -4.29 11.98
CA GLY A 59 9.44 -3.92 12.41
C GLY A 59 10.58 -4.45 11.53
N TRP A 60 10.26 -4.89 10.31
CA TRP A 60 11.27 -5.24 9.31
C TRP A 60 12.04 -3.97 8.90
N ARG A 61 13.35 -4.11 8.67
CA ARG A 61 14.25 -2.98 8.36
C ARG A 61 14.58 -2.85 6.88
N THR A 62 14.56 -3.98 6.18
CA THR A 62 14.79 -4.09 4.74
C THR A 62 13.92 -5.21 4.18
N VAL A 63 13.66 -5.16 2.88
CA VAL A 63 13.06 -6.27 2.15
C VAL A 63 13.99 -7.50 2.27
N PRO A 64 13.46 -8.70 2.57
CA PRO A 64 14.26 -9.92 2.58
C PRO A 64 15.00 -10.10 1.25
N ILE A 65 16.27 -10.48 1.29
CA ILE A 65 17.13 -10.51 0.09
C ILE A 65 16.57 -11.45 -1.00
N GLN A 66 15.92 -12.54 -0.60
CA GLN A 66 15.25 -13.47 -1.50
C GLN A 66 14.00 -12.88 -2.19
N CYS A 67 13.47 -11.77 -1.68
CA CYS A 67 12.26 -11.11 -2.16
C CYS A 67 12.50 -9.82 -2.95
N LEU A 68 13.74 -9.40 -3.16
CA LEU A 68 14.05 -8.17 -3.92
C LEU A 68 13.46 -8.19 -5.33
N ARG A 69 13.67 -9.29 -6.07
CA ARG A 69 13.10 -9.44 -7.42
C ARG A 69 11.57 -9.48 -7.41
N HIS A 70 10.97 -10.00 -6.34
CA HIS A 70 9.52 -10.01 -6.19
C HIS A 70 8.98 -8.59 -6.00
N VAL A 71 9.59 -7.79 -5.11
CA VAL A 71 9.17 -6.41 -4.86
C VAL A 71 9.39 -5.54 -6.10
N GLU A 72 10.54 -5.64 -6.76
CA GLU A 72 10.80 -4.96 -8.02
C GLU A 72 9.75 -5.31 -9.09
N ALA A 73 9.46 -6.59 -9.29
CA ALA A 73 8.44 -7.03 -10.23
C ALA A 73 7.02 -6.58 -9.84
N TYR A 74 6.71 -6.50 -8.54
CA TYR A 74 5.42 -6.00 -8.07
C TYR A 74 5.26 -4.51 -8.37
N ILE A 75 6.29 -3.71 -8.09
CA ILE A 75 6.30 -2.25 -8.30
C ILE A 75 6.28 -1.91 -9.79
N LEU A 76 7.14 -2.55 -10.59
CA LEU A 76 7.31 -2.21 -12.01
C LEU A 76 6.38 -2.99 -12.95
N GLY A 77 5.88 -4.14 -12.52
CA GLY A 77 5.10 -5.06 -13.35
C GLY A 77 3.60 -4.76 -13.42
N GLY A 78 3.15 -3.62 -12.88
CA GLY A 78 1.76 -3.14 -12.97
C GLY A 78 0.80 -3.71 -11.92
N GLN A 79 1.22 -4.68 -11.10
CA GLN A 79 0.38 -5.16 -10.00
C GLN A 79 0.19 -4.09 -8.93
N TYR A 80 1.25 -3.32 -8.60
CA TYR A 80 1.15 -2.16 -7.70
C TYR A 80 0.09 -1.16 -8.17
N ASP A 81 0.10 -0.78 -9.45
CA ASP A 81 -0.90 0.11 -10.02
C ASP A 81 -2.30 -0.51 -10.00
N SER A 82 -2.42 -1.81 -10.27
CA SER A 82 -3.71 -2.52 -10.22
C SER A 82 -4.30 -2.51 -8.80
N ASP A 83 -3.47 -2.78 -7.79
CA ASP A 83 -3.86 -2.76 -6.37
C ASP A 83 -4.30 -1.33 -5.96
N LEU A 84 -3.57 -0.29 -6.38
CA LEU A 84 -3.91 1.11 -6.13
C LEU A 84 -5.21 1.55 -6.81
N ASN A 85 -5.43 1.18 -8.08
CA ASN A 85 -6.66 1.52 -8.77
C ASN A 85 -7.87 0.85 -8.11
N LEU A 86 -7.75 -0.43 -7.76
CA LEU A 86 -8.81 -1.16 -7.08
C LEU A 86 -9.23 -0.47 -5.77
N ILE A 87 -8.27 -0.13 -4.90
CA ILE A 87 -8.61 0.49 -3.62
C ILE A 87 -9.17 1.90 -3.80
N VAL A 88 -8.65 2.69 -4.76
CA VAL A 88 -9.19 4.02 -5.06
C VAL A 88 -10.61 3.95 -5.60
N ASP A 89 -10.95 2.95 -6.41
CA ASP A 89 -12.31 2.76 -6.93
C ASP A 89 -13.28 2.37 -5.80
N GLN A 90 -12.84 1.53 -4.85
CA GLN A 90 -13.62 1.20 -3.65
C GLN A 90 -13.86 2.44 -2.78
N ILE A 91 -12.80 3.22 -2.49
CA ILE A 91 -12.91 4.46 -1.71
C ILE A 91 -13.82 5.45 -2.44
N SER A 92 -13.69 5.58 -3.76
CA SER A 92 -14.50 6.47 -4.58
C SER A 92 -15.98 6.11 -4.55
N SER A 93 -16.30 4.81 -4.51
CA SER A 93 -17.68 4.32 -4.38
C SER A 93 -18.24 4.65 -2.99
N TYR A 94 -17.45 4.43 -1.94
CA TYR A 94 -17.83 4.80 -0.57
C TYR A 94 -18.07 6.31 -0.42
N ILE A 95 -17.20 7.15 -0.99
CA ILE A 95 -17.38 8.61 -1.02
C ILE A 95 -18.71 8.98 -1.68
N ASP A 96 -19.16 8.23 -2.69
CA ASP A 96 -20.40 8.55 -3.37
C ASP A 96 -21.64 8.39 -2.49
N GLU A 97 -21.57 7.50 -1.50
CA GLU A 97 -22.63 7.21 -0.54
C GLU A 97 -22.68 8.19 0.65
N ILE A 98 -21.71 9.10 0.76
CA ILE A 98 -21.66 10.09 1.85
C ILE A 98 -22.38 11.37 1.45
N ASP A 99 -23.39 11.74 2.23
CA ASP A 99 -23.99 13.07 2.23
C ASP A 99 -23.12 14.03 3.04
N VAL A 100 -22.35 14.88 2.34
CA VAL A 100 -21.48 15.88 2.96
C VAL A 100 -22.33 17.02 3.50
N SER A 101 -22.14 17.36 4.78
CA SER A 101 -22.83 18.42 5.50
C SER A 101 -22.40 19.81 5.03
N ASP A 102 -23.34 20.76 5.07
CA ASP A 102 -23.07 22.18 4.78
C ASP A 102 -22.35 22.92 5.92
N ASP A 103 -22.05 22.26 7.04
CA ASP A 103 -21.32 22.85 8.17
C ASP A 103 -19.80 22.99 7.94
N GLY A 104 -19.28 22.35 6.89
CA GLY A 104 -17.87 22.38 6.51
C GLY A 104 -16.94 21.58 7.43
N LEU A 105 -17.48 20.62 8.19
CA LEU A 105 -16.72 19.81 9.16
C LEU A 105 -16.37 18.41 8.66
N ASP A 106 -16.90 17.98 7.51
CA ASP A 106 -16.55 16.70 6.90
C ASP A 106 -15.14 16.75 6.30
N ALA A 107 -14.24 15.98 6.91
CA ALA A 107 -12.82 16.00 6.58
C ALA A 107 -12.32 14.65 6.08
N TRP A 108 -11.31 14.70 5.21
CA TRP A 108 -10.55 13.53 4.78
C TRP A 108 -9.07 13.75 5.06
N VAL A 109 -8.39 12.74 5.59
CA VAL A 109 -6.97 12.82 5.91
C VAL A 109 -6.19 11.92 4.96
N LEU A 110 -5.12 12.45 4.37
CA LEU A 110 -4.18 11.68 3.55
C LEU A 110 -2.77 11.84 4.11
N ASP A 111 -2.01 10.74 4.09
CA ASP A 111 -0.55 10.82 4.24
C ASP A 111 0.08 11.38 2.94
N VAL A 112 1.33 11.84 3.02
CA VAL A 112 2.07 12.38 1.88
C VAL A 112 2.98 11.36 1.23
N ASP A 113 3.92 10.78 1.98
CA ASP A 113 4.98 9.92 1.42
C ASP A 113 4.44 8.53 1.09
N ASP A 114 4.68 8.08 -0.15
CA ASP A 114 4.14 6.83 -0.71
C ASP A 114 2.59 6.69 -0.60
N THR A 115 1.91 7.83 -0.42
CA THR A 115 0.44 7.97 -0.51
C THR A 115 0.09 9.02 -1.56
N CYS A 116 0.44 10.30 -1.35
CA CYS A 116 0.24 11.34 -2.37
C CYS A 116 1.42 11.44 -3.34
N LEU A 117 2.64 11.40 -2.80
CA LEU A 117 3.90 11.54 -3.53
C LEU A 117 4.70 10.24 -3.45
N SER A 118 5.11 9.69 -4.59
CA SER A 118 5.86 8.45 -4.63
C SER A 118 7.36 8.67 -4.37
N ASN A 119 7.95 7.80 -3.56
CA ASN A 119 9.39 7.72 -3.33
C ASN A 119 10.04 6.56 -4.11
N ILE A 120 9.32 5.92 -5.05
CA ILE A 120 9.82 4.76 -5.80
C ILE A 120 11.18 5.04 -6.47
N PHE A 121 11.38 6.22 -7.07
CA PHE A 121 12.66 6.57 -7.71
C PHE A 121 13.83 6.67 -6.73
N TYR A 122 13.58 7.05 -5.47
CA TYR A 122 14.61 6.95 -4.44
C TYR A 122 14.91 5.49 -4.12
N TYR A 123 13.86 4.67 -3.97
CA TYR A 123 14.01 3.27 -3.61
C TYR A 123 14.57 2.38 -4.73
N GLU A 124 14.43 2.76 -6.00
CA GLU A 124 15.08 2.09 -7.13
C GLU A 124 16.61 2.08 -6.93
N GLY A 125 17.19 3.23 -6.54
CA GLY A 125 18.61 3.34 -6.16
C GLY A 125 18.98 2.65 -4.85
N LYS A 126 18.01 2.09 -4.13
CA LYS A 126 18.16 1.34 -2.86
C LYS A 126 17.66 -0.10 -2.97
N ARG A 127 17.67 -0.65 -4.20
CA ARG A 127 17.22 -2.02 -4.52
C ARG A 127 15.81 -2.31 -4.02
N PHE A 128 14.90 -1.35 -4.22
CA PHE A 128 13.50 -1.38 -3.77
C PHE A 128 13.33 -1.68 -2.27
N GLY A 129 14.22 -1.13 -1.44
CA GLY A 129 14.20 -1.33 0.02
C GLY A 129 15.04 -2.52 0.51
N GLY A 130 15.85 -3.12 -0.37
CA GLY A 130 16.85 -4.10 0.03
C GLY A 130 18.04 -3.51 0.77
N ASP A 131 18.34 -2.23 0.52
CA ASP A 131 19.34 -1.48 1.28
C ASP A 131 18.74 -0.84 2.53
N PRO A 132 19.49 -0.75 3.64
CA PRO A 132 19.04 -0.04 4.83
C PRO A 132 18.67 1.41 4.52
N TYR A 133 17.64 1.92 5.21
CA TYR A 133 17.24 3.31 5.11
C TYR A 133 18.39 4.24 5.51
N ASP A 134 18.70 5.19 4.63
CA ASP A 134 19.72 6.22 4.81
C ASP A 134 19.01 7.58 4.97
N PRO A 135 18.90 8.11 6.20
CA PRO A 135 18.18 9.36 6.46
C PRO A 135 18.79 10.56 5.74
N GLN A 136 20.12 10.60 5.56
CA GLN A 136 20.80 11.72 4.94
C GLN A 136 20.56 11.71 3.43
N ALA A 137 20.71 10.54 2.79
CA ALA A 137 20.41 10.40 1.37
C ALA A 137 18.93 10.67 1.06
N PHE A 138 18.01 10.19 1.90
CA PHE A 138 16.59 10.48 1.74
C PHE A 138 16.31 11.98 1.90
N LYS A 139 16.94 12.64 2.88
CA LYS A 139 16.82 14.09 3.05
C LYS A 139 17.28 14.83 1.80
N GLU A 140 18.45 14.52 1.26
CA GLU A 140 18.97 15.14 0.04
C GLU A 140 18.08 14.90 -1.18
N TRP A 141 17.46 13.73 -1.28
CA TRP A 141 16.49 13.42 -2.31
C TRP A 141 15.20 14.23 -2.15
N ALA A 142 14.55 14.14 -1.00
CA ALA A 142 13.27 14.80 -0.72
C ALA A 142 13.37 16.32 -0.80
N SER A 143 14.52 16.92 -0.44
CA SER A 143 14.79 18.34 -0.58
C SER A 143 14.79 18.84 -2.03
N ARG A 144 14.87 17.96 -3.04
CA ARG A 144 14.76 18.35 -4.46
C ARG A 144 13.33 18.70 -4.86
N GLY A 145 12.31 18.21 -4.14
CA GLY A 145 10.90 18.51 -4.44
C GLY A 145 10.42 17.97 -5.79
N ILE A 146 10.92 16.80 -6.19
CA ILE A 146 10.63 16.17 -7.49
C ILE A 146 9.88 14.83 -7.37
N CYS A 147 9.36 14.48 -6.20
CA CYS A 147 8.60 13.24 -6.03
C CYS A 147 7.34 13.31 -6.90
N PRO A 148 7.08 12.33 -7.79
CA PRO A 148 5.89 12.34 -8.64
C PRO A 148 4.62 12.05 -7.83
N ALA A 149 3.45 12.51 -8.32
CA ALA A 149 2.16 12.05 -7.79
C ALA A 149 2.01 10.53 -7.95
N ILE A 150 1.31 9.90 -7.01
CA ILE A 150 0.69 8.59 -7.23
C ILE A 150 -0.63 8.83 -7.99
N PRO A 151 -0.75 8.47 -9.29
CA PRO A 151 -1.84 8.95 -10.12
C PRO A 151 -3.25 8.55 -9.64
N PRO A 152 -3.51 7.31 -9.17
CA PRO A 152 -4.80 6.96 -8.58
C PRO A 152 -5.17 7.83 -7.37
N ILE A 153 -4.20 8.15 -6.51
CA ILE A 153 -4.44 8.97 -5.31
C ILE A 153 -4.69 10.44 -5.67
N LEU A 154 -4.02 10.97 -6.70
CA LEU A 154 -4.35 12.30 -7.21
C LEU A 154 -5.80 12.37 -7.73
N ARG A 155 -6.30 11.33 -8.41
CA ARG A 155 -7.71 11.27 -8.83
C ARG A 155 -8.65 11.25 -7.63
N LEU A 156 -8.34 10.47 -6.61
CA LEU A 156 -9.08 10.43 -5.35
C LEU A 156 -9.11 11.82 -4.69
N PHE A 157 -7.96 12.48 -4.59
CA PHE A 157 -7.84 13.81 -4.03
C PHE A 157 -8.74 14.82 -4.75
N VAL A 158 -8.70 14.86 -6.08
CA VAL A 158 -9.56 15.75 -6.88
C VAL A 158 -11.04 15.47 -6.61
N LYS A 159 -11.44 14.19 -6.53
CA LYS A 159 -12.82 13.81 -6.20
C LYS A 159 -13.23 14.31 -4.81
N LEU A 160 -12.38 14.15 -3.80
CA LEU A 160 -12.63 14.63 -2.44
C LEU A 160 -12.90 16.14 -2.41
N ILE A 161 -12.05 16.92 -3.08
CA ILE A 161 -12.23 18.38 -3.20
C ILE A 161 -13.54 18.72 -3.90
N GLN A 162 -13.87 18.04 -5.02
CA GLN A 162 -15.11 18.27 -5.76
C GLN A 162 -16.38 17.91 -4.97
N ARG A 163 -16.28 16.93 -4.07
CA ARG A 163 -17.37 16.52 -3.17
C ARG A 163 -17.53 17.41 -1.94
N GLY A 164 -16.66 18.40 -1.75
CA GLY A 164 -16.75 19.36 -0.65
C GLY A 164 -16.03 18.95 0.64
N PHE A 165 -15.28 17.85 0.64
CA PHE A 165 -14.51 17.45 1.82
C PHE A 165 -13.38 18.43 2.13
N LYS A 166 -13.14 18.67 3.42
CA LYS A 166 -11.93 19.32 3.92
C LYS A 166 -10.78 18.33 3.93
N VAL A 167 -9.89 18.41 2.94
CA VAL A 167 -8.75 17.49 2.87
C VAL A 167 -7.58 18.02 3.69
N PHE A 168 -7.10 17.23 4.65
CA PHE A 168 -5.90 17.49 5.42
C PHE A 168 -4.79 16.54 4.98
N LEU A 169 -3.60 17.09 4.73
CA LEU A 169 -2.41 16.31 4.42
C LEU A 169 -1.54 16.26 5.68
N ILE A 170 -1.17 15.06 6.11
CA ILE A 170 -0.31 14.85 7.28
C ILE A 170 0.94 14.11 6.82
N SER A 171 2.12 14.46 7.31
CA SER A 171 3.35 13.77 6.96
C SER A 171 4.33 13.71 8.12
N GLY A 172 5.15 12.64 8.15
CA GLY A 172 6.28 12.52 9.07
C GLY A 172 7.50 13.38 8.70
N ARG A 173 7.48 14.07 7.56
CA ARG A 173 8.53 15.02 7.17
C ARG A 173 8.63 16.14 8.20
N ASP A 174 9.87 16.52 8.52
CA ASP A 174 10.20 17.64 9.41
C ASP A 174 9.78 18.98 8.80
N GLU A 175 8.99 19.77 9.52
CA GLU A 175 8.45 21.05 9.02
C GLU A 175 9.57 22.04 8.66
N THR A 176 10.57 22.16 9.53
CA THR A 176 11.67 23.12 9.36
C THR A 176 12.51 22.81 8.12
N THR A 177 12.76 21.52 7.88
CA THR A 177 13.62 21.06 6.79
C THR A 177 12.86 20.97 5.45
N PHE A 178 11.61 20.52 5.47
CA PHE A 178 10.90 20.10 4.25
C PHE A 178 9.61 20.87 3.98
N GLY A 179 9.18 21.80 4.85
CA GLY A 179 7.89 22.47 4.73
C GLY A 179 7.64 23.10 3.37
N GLN A 180 8.54 23.98 2.96
CA GLN A 180 8.41 24.69 1.70
C GLN A 180 8.56 23.76 0.49
N THR A 181 9.54 22.86 0.50
CA THR A 181 9.76 21.92 -0.60
C THR A 181 8.59 20.95 -0.78
N THR A 182 8.01 20.44 0.31
CA THR A 182 6.88 19.50 0.26
C THR A 182 5.63 20.20 -0.27
N LEU A 183 5.36 21.42 0.20
CA LEU A 183 4.26 22.24 -0.31
C LEU A 183 4.39 22.49 -1.83
N TYR A 184 5.56 22.92 -2.29
CA TYR A 184 5.78 23.15 -3.72
C TYR A 184 5.68 21.87 -4.54
N ASN A 185 6.21 20.76 -4.05
CA ASN A 185 6.12 19.49 -4.75
C ASN A 185 4.66 19.03 -4.88
N LEU A 186 3.85 19.14 -3.82
CA LEU A 186 2.42 18.79 -3.86
C LEU A 186 1.67 19.63 -4.90
N HIS A 187 1.85 20.95 -4.87
CA HIS A 187 1.25 21.85 -5.86
C HIS A 187 1.71 21.53 -7.28
N PHE A 188 3.02 21.35 -7.49
CA PHE A 188 3.58 21.01 -8.80
C PHE A 188 2.99 19.71 -9.37
N GLN A 189 2.65 18.77 -8.49
CA GLN A 189 2.05 17.49 -8.84
C GLN A 189 0.51 17.51 -8.93
N GLY A 190 -0.12 18.67 -8.73
CA GLY A 190 -1.57 18.85 -8.93
C GLY A 190 -2.44 18.77 -7.66
N PHE A 191 -1.85 18.62 -6.47
CA PHE A 191 -2.60 18.59 -5.21
C PHE A 191 -2.93 20.01 -4.74
N PHE A 192 -3.99 20.60 -5.29
CA PHE A 192 -4.45 21.95 -4.95
C PHE A 192 -5.74 21.94 -4.11
N GLY A 193 -5.86 22.87 -3.17
CA GLY A 193 -7.12 23.10 -2.44
C GLY A 193 -7.30 22.26 -1.17
N PHE A 194 -6.28 21.55 -0.70
CA PHE A 194 -6.28 20.98 0.64
C PHE A 194 -6.37 22.08 1.70
N GLU A 195 -7.03 21.79 2.82
CA GLU A 195 -7.28 22.73 3.92
C GLU A 195 -5.97 23.04 4.68
N ARG A 196 -5.15 22.02 4.95
CA ARG A 196 -3.86 22.20 5.61
C ARG A 196 -2.88 21.07 5.29
N LEU A 197 -1.60 21.44 5.20
CA LEU A 197 -0.47 20.52 5.30
C LEU A 197 0.08 20.57 6.73
N ILE A 198 0.13 19.43 7.41
CA ILE A 198 0.63 19.27 8.78
C ILE A 198 1.87 18.38 8.72
N LEU A 199 3.00 18.92 9.17
CA LEU A 199 4.29 18.25 9.20
C LEU A 199 4.73 17.98 10.65
N ARG A 200 5.77 17.17 10.82
CA ARG A 200 6.34 16.83 12.13
C ARG A 200 7.23 17.92 12.69
#